data_AF-A0A2H4Y9E7-F1
#
_entry.id   AF-A0A2H4Y9E7-F1
#
_cell.length_a   1.000
_cell.length_b   1.000
_cell.length_c   1.000
_cell.angle_alpha   90.00
_cell.angle_beta   90.00
_cell.angle_gamma   90.00
#
_symmetry.space_group_name_H-M   'P 1'
#
loop_
_entity.id
_entity.type
_entity.pdbx_description
1 polymer ?
#
loop_
_entity_poly.entity_id
_entity_poly.type
_entity_poly.pdbx_seq_one_letter_code
_entity_poly.pdbx_strand_id
1 'polypeptide(L)'
;MQVGMSMINAYKMCAGESATGEFAYYAKHSAVVRLSNFMPVKRARSQNECSGMPLGINADSVRSNALFPNDPIRNELESIAVAAMVYDQLWFGTYMSGGVGFTQYASATYTDNILEDFCYKGCEIGLDYADGEMASLKGDKLNMDILEKIIRAENDYALTQYEAYPTVAESHFGGSVRACCAAAGCGSAVACATGLTQPTLSAWSLSQLGHYERVGRLGFYGYDLQDQCTACGSYSYQSDEGMPFEMRGVNYPNYAMNVGHQSAYGGLVAGAHCANHDAWVLSPLWKVAFADRDLPFDRGYVTREYGLGANREFCKVAGERDLIIAGYYGREPGAR
;
A
#
# COMPACT_ATOMS: atom_id res chain seq x y z
N MET A 1 12.29 0.24 27.48
CA MET A 1 13.15 0.97 28.45
C MET A 1 12.36 2.06 29.14
N GLN A 2 11.92 3.10 28.43
CA GLN A 2 11.26 4.26 29.08
C GLN A 2 9.95 3.93 29.80
N VAL A 3 9.15 2.99 29.28
CA VAL A 3 7.99 2.45 30.02
C VAL A 3 8.40 1.86 31.37
N GLY A 4 9.48 1.08 31.42
CA GLY A 4 9.98 0.48 32.66
C GLY A 4 10.47 1.53 33.67
N MET A 5 11.21 2.54 33.21
CA MET A 5 11.64 3.64 34.08
C MET A 5 10.47 4.47 34.61
N SER A 6 9.46 4.68 33.77
CA SER A 6 8.23 5.39 34.16
C SER A 6 7.43 4.59 35.19
N MET A 7 7.33 3.27 35.04
CA MET A 7 6.71 2.40 36.04
C MET A 7 7.42 2.48 37.40
N ILE A 8 8.76 2.40 37.39
CA ILE A 8 9.56 2.54 38.62
C ILE A 8 9.26 3.86 39.32
N ASN A 9 9.32 4.96 38.59
CA ASN A 9 9.14 6.30 39.16
C ASN A 9 7.70 6.54 39.62
N ALA A 10 6.72 6.34 38.73
CA ALA A 10 5.32 6.68 38.98
C ALA A 10 4.69 5.84 40.09
N TYR A 11 5.09 4.58 40.21
CA TYR A 11 4.55 3.65 41.21
C TYR A 11 5.48 3.44 42.42
N LYS A 12 6.54 4.26 42.56
CA LYS A 12 7.47 4.23 43.70
C LYS A 12 8.06 2.84 43.96
N MET A 13 8.35 2.10 42.89
CA MET A 13 8.97 0.78 42.98
C MET A 13 10.46 0.88 43.28
N CYS A 14 11.08 -0.22 43.69
CA CYS A 14 12.54 -0.30 43.75
C CYS A 14 13.12 -0.22 42.32
N ALA A 15 14.19 0.55 42.15
CA ALA A 15 14.83 0.77 40.86
C ALA A 15 15.74 -0.43 40.47
N GLY A 16 15.12 -1.53 40.06
CA GLY A 16 15.81 -2.77 39.67
C GLY A 16 15.48 -3.96 40.56
N GLU A 17 14.19 -4.25 40.73
CA GLU A 17 13.71 -5.44 41.44
C GLU A 17 13.13 -6.49 40.49
N SER A 18 12.70 -7.65 41.02
CA SER A 18 12.17 -8.74 40.18
C SER A 18 10.95 -8.29 39.35
N ALA A 19 10.04 -7.50 39.92
CA ALA A 19 8.89 -6.97 39.21
C ALA A 19 9.29 -6.06 38.04
N THR A 20 10.45 -5.39 38.11
CA THR A 20 11.00 -4.63 36.97
C THR A 20 11.30 -5.55 35.77
N GLY A 21 11.76 -6.78 36.04
CA GLY A 21 11.98 -7.80 35.00
C GLY A 21 10.68 -8.19 34.28
N GLU A 22 9.59 -8.33 35.02
CA GLU A 22 8.27 -8.63 34.43
C GLU A 22 7.75 -7.47 33.57
N PHE A 23 7.93 -6.22 34.00
CA PHE A 23 7.62 -5.05 33.16
C PHE A 23 8.45 -5.01 31.87
N ALA A 24 9.69 -5.50 31.90
CA ALA A 24 10.51 -5.60 30.69
C ALA A 24 9.96 -6.64 29.71
N TYR A 25 9.54 -7.82 30.19
CA TYR A 25 8.89 -8.84 29.36
C TYR A 25 7.55 -8.34 28.81
N TYR A 26 6.74 -7.71 29.67
CA TYR A 26 5.48 -7.09 29.29
C TYR A 26 5.64 -6.12 28.11
N ALA A 27 6.52 -5.13 28.28
CA ALA A 27 6.67 -4.04 27.31
C ALA A 27 7.43 -4.44 26.03
N LYS A 28 8.21 -5.53 26.04
CA LYS A 28 9.02 -5.96 24.89
C LYS A 28 8.51 -7.22 24.20
N HIS A 29 7.58 -7.95 24.81
CA HIS A 29 7.10 -9.22 24.28
C HIS A 29 5.60 -9.41 24.47
N SER A 30 5.10 -9.50 25.70
CA SER A 30 3.75 -10.02 25.93
C SER A 30 2.62 -9.09 25.46
N ALA A 31 2.84 -7.78 25.45
CA ALA A 31 1.81 -6.78 25.12
C ALA A 31 2.21 -5.81 24.00
N VAL A 32 3.40 -5.96 23.42
CA VAL A 32 3.84 -5.05 22.36
C VAL A 32 3.25 -5.46 21.01
N VAL A 33 2.58 -4.52 20.36
CA VAL A 33 2.15 -4.65 18.96
C VAL A 33 3.09 -3.84 18.09
N ARG A 34 3.78 -4.53 17.18
CA ARG A 34 4.79 -3.95 16.29
C ARG A 34 4.19 -3.60 14.94
N LEU A 35 4.88 -2.75 14.19
CA LEU A 35 4.50 -2.43 12.81
C LEU A 35 4.75 -3.66 11.90
N SER A 36 5.86 -4.35 12.15
CA SER A 36 6.29 -5.51 11.38
C SER A 36 7.29 -6.36 12.16
N ASN A 37 7.45 -7.62 11.76
CA ASN A 37 8.46 -8.52 12.31
C ASN A 37 9.77 -8.51 11.46
N PHE A 38 10.79 -9.23 11.91
CA PHE A 38 12.07 -9.38 11.20
C PHE A 38 11.94 -10.18 9.89
N MET A 39 12.97 -10.13 9.05
CA MET A 39 13.00 -10.78 7.73
C MET A 39 13.92 -12.00 7.65
N PRO A 40 13.64 -12.97 6.73
CA PRO A 40 14.56 -14.04 6.39
C PRO A 40 15.94 -13.53 5.95
N VAL A 41 16.99 -14.29 6.27
CA VAL A 41 18.38 -13.82 6.28
C VAL A 41 18.94 -13.29 4.97
N LYS A 42 18.42 -13.74 3.81
CA LYS A 42 18.82 -13.20 2.49
C LYS A 42 18.55 -11.69 2.37
N ARG A 43 17.51 -11.21 3.07
CA ARG A 43 17.07 -9.83 3.13
C ARG A 43 16.91 -9.41 4.59
N ALA A 44 17.89 -9.79 5.42
CA ALA A 44 17.87 -9.58 6.87
C ALA A 44 17.57 -8.12 7.23
N ARG A 45 16.52 -7.93 8.02
CA ARG A 45 16.04 -6.62 8.48
C ARG A 45 15.46 -6.75 9.88
N SER A 46 15.54 -5.63 10.59
CA SER A 46 15.04 -5.51 11.95
C SER A 46 13.50 -5.48 11.99
N GLN A 47 12.93 -5.46 13.19
CA GLN A 47 11.50 -5.23 13.37
C GLN A 47 11.14 -3.79 13.00
N ASN A 48 9.86 -3.53 12.69
CA ASN A 48 9.36 -2.22 12.27
C ASN A 48 9.92 -1.68 10.94
N GLU A 49 10.63 -2.49 10.16
CA GLU A 49 11.01 -2.17 8.79
C GLU A 49 9.83 -2.43 7.85
N CYS A 50 9.73 -1.67 6.75
CA CYS A 50 8.67 -1.82 5.75
C CYS A 50 8.58 -3.24 5.14
N SER A 51 9.69 -3.98 5.16
CA SER A 51 9.82 -5.31 4.57
C SER A 51 8.93 -6.38 5.19
N GLY A 52 8.61 -6.25 6.47
CA GLY A 52 7.68 -7.15 7.17
C GLY A 52 6.30 -6.55 7.39
N MET A 53 6.02 -5.35 6.86
CA MET A 53 4.78 -4.63 7.10
C MET A 53 3.67 -5.16 6.19
N PRO A 54 2.56 -5.70 6.73
CA PRO A 54 1.44 -6.13 5.92
C PRO A 54 0.76 -4.98 5.18
N LEU A 55 0.16 -5.26 4.03
CA LEU A 55 -0.59 -4.30 3.22
C LEU A 55 -1.74 -3.66 4.02
N GLY A 56 -2.41 -4.43 4.87
CA GLY A 56 -3.47 -3.91 5.72
C GLY A 56 -2.98 -2.89 6.76
N ILE A 57 -1.74 -3.01 7.24
CA ILE A 57 -1.14 -2.01 8.15
C ILE A 57 -0.80 -0.73 7.39
N ASN A 58 -0.33 -0.84 6.13
CA ASN A 58 -0.17 0.32 5.26
C ASN A 58 -1.48 1.09 5.12
N ALA A 59 -2.56 0.39 4.74
CA ALA A 59 -3.89 0.97 4.58
C ALA A 59 -4.44 1.54 5.90
N ASP A 60 -4.21 0.86 7.02
CA ASP A 60 -4.66 1.34 8.32
C ASP A 60 -3.94 2.61 8.77
N SER A 61 -2.73 2.85 8.29
CA SER A 61 -1.97 4.06 8.58
C SER A 61 -2.56 5.33 7.94
N VAL A 62 -3.44 5.20 6.96
CA VAL A 62 -4.04 6.32 6.22
C VAL A 62 -5.40 6.70 6.82
N ARG A 63 -5.69 8.01 6.87
CA ARG A 63 -6.91 8.56 7.50
C ARG A 63 -8.07 8.76 6.54
N SER A 64 -7.86 8.54 5.25
CA SER A 64 -8.85 8.78 4.18
C SER A 64 -10.21 8.16 4.53
N ASN A 65 -10.26 6.88 4.92
CA ASN A 65 -11.49 6.20 5.37
C ASN A 65 -12.28 7.00 6.44
N ALA A 66 -11.61 7.54 7.46
CA ALA A 66 -12.29 8.27 8.53
C ALA A 66 -12.71 9.69 8.12
N LEU A 67 -11.96 10.32 7.20
CA LEU A 67 -12.22 11.69 6.74
C LEU A 67 -13.25 11.73 5.60
N PHE A 68 -13.30 10.68 4.78
CA PHE A 68 -14.13 10.56 3.59
C PHE A 68 -14.77 9.15 3.54
N PRO A 69 -15.69 8.84 4.47
CA PRO A 69 -16.18 7.47 4.69
C PRO A 69 -17.03 6.89 3.56
N ASN A 70 -17.49 7.73 2.63
CA ASN A 70 -18.30 7.31 1.49
C ASN A 70 -17.52 7.33 0.17
N ASP A 71 -16.19 7.49 0.24
CA ASP A 71 -15.31 7.56 -0.92
C ASP A 71 -14.27 6.43 -0.85
N PRO A 72 -14.63 5.21 -1.28
CA PRO A 72 -13.73 4.07 -1.22
C PRO A 72 -12.49 4.29 -2.09
N ILE A 73 -12.63 4.94 -3.25
CA ILE A 73 -11.54 5.14 -4.20
C ILE A 73 -10.54 6.17 -3.71
N ARG A 74 -10.98 7.27 -3.09
CA ARG A 74 -10.03 8.15 -2.38
C ARG A 74 -9.29 7.40 -1.27
N ASN A 75 -9.92 6.46 -0.59
CA ASN A 75 -9.23 5.63 0.41
C ASN A 75 -8.20 4.69 -0.22
N GLU A 76 -8.51 4.10 -1.38
CA GLU A 76 -7.54 3.34 -2.18
C GLU A 76 -6.33 4.20 -2.57
N LEU A 77 -6.57 5.35 -3.20
CA LEU A 77 -5.53 6.19 -3.79
C LEU A 77 -4.58 6.80 -2.74
N GLU A 78 -5.09 7.19 -1.58
CA GLU A 78 -4.25 7.65 -0.48
C GLU A 78 -3.41 6.51 0.12
N SER A 79 -3.97 5.29 0.18
CA SER A 79 -3.22 4.09 0.59
C SER A 79 -2.15 3.70 -0.44
N ILE A 80 -2.47 3.83 -1.73
CA ILE A 80 -1.55 3.63 -2.87
C ILE A 80 -0.38 4.61 -2.78
N ALA A 81 -0.63 5.89 -2.52
CA ALA A 81 0.42 6.89 -2.43
C ALA A 81 1.42 6.58 -1.31
N VAL A 82 0.96 6.08 -0.14
CA VAL A 82 1.87 5.61 0.92
C VAL A 82 2.60 4.35 0.48
N ALA A 83 1.89 3.36 -0.05
CA ALA A 83 2.45 2.08 -0.45
C ALA A 83 3.51 2.22 -1.55
N ALA A 84 3.27 3.06 -2.56
CA ALA A 84 4.21 3.31 -3.65
C ALA A 84 5.52 3.94 -3.14
N MET A 85 5.43 4.93 -2.26
CA MET A 85 6.62 5.54 -1.68
C MET A 85 7.38 4.55 -0.78
N VAL A 86 6.66 3.85 0.11
CA VAL A 86 7.28 2.94 1.09
C VAL A 86 7.83 1.68 0.44
N TYR A 87 7.04 0.99 -0.39
CA TYR A 87 7.44 -0.29 -0.98
C TYR A 87 8.28 -0.13 -2.25
N ASP A 88 7.97 0.82 -3.13
CA ASP A 88 8.70 0.92 -4.40
C ASP A 88 9.89 1.87 -4.30
N GLN A 89 9.75 3.07 -3.75
CA GLN A 89 10.86 4.03 -3.69
C GLN A 89 11.86 3.69 -2.57
N LEU A 90 11.37 3.44 -1.36
CA LEU A 90 12.24 3.12 -0.22
C LEU A 90 12.65 1.65 -0.22
N TRP A 91 11.70 0.72 -0.12
CA TRP A 91 12.06 -0.70 0.05
C TRP A 91 12.78 -1.27 -1.17
N PHE A 92 12.10 -1.36 -2.32
CA PHE A 92 12.72 -1.91 -3.53
C PHE A 92 13.79 -0.99 -4.08
N GLY A 93 13.53 0.31 -4.16
CA GLY A 93 14.41 1.30 -4.77
C GLY A 93 15.63 1.71 -3.96
N THR A 94 15.66 1.42 -2.66
CA THR A 94 16.80 1.75 -1.79
C THR A 94 17.27 0.55 -0.97
N TYR A 95 16.43 -0.01 -0.10
CA TYR A 95 16.85 -1.07 0.83
C TYR A 95 17.28 -2.36 0.14
N MET A 96 16.70 -2.67 -1.02
CA MET A 96 16.95 -3.88 -1.79
C MET A 96 17.70 -3.63 -3.11
N SER A 97 17.98 -2.37 -3.44
CA SER A 97 18.78 -1.99 -4.62
C SER A 97 19.65 -0.75 -4.34
N GLY A 98 19.15 0.46 -4.61
CA GLY A 98 19.85 1.74 -4.49
C GLY A 98 20.20 2.39 -5.83
N GLY A 99 20.76 3.60 -5.77
CA GLY A 99 21.12 4.39 -6.95
C GLY A 99 20.03 5.39 -7.34
N VAL A 100 19.77 5.56 -8.64
CA VAL A 100 18.68 6.42 -9.15
C VAL A 100 17.32 5.97 -8.61
N GLY A 101 17.15 4.65 -8.42
CA GLY A 101 15.97 4.08 -7.81
C GLY A 101 14.74 4.08 -8.72
N PHE A 102 13.57 4.06 -8.08
CA PHE A 102 12.30 3.69 -8.72
C PHE A 102 11.21 4.77 -8.61
N THR A 103 11.62 6.04 -8.67
CA THR A 103 10.72 7.19 -8.50
C THR A 103 9.49 7.12 -9.42
N GLN A 104 9.69 6.89 -10.72
CA GLN A 104 8.59 6.89 -11.70
C GLN A 104 7.81 5.58 -11.76
N TYR A 105 8.34 4.48 -11.22
CA TYR A 105 7.51 3.29 -10.98
C TYR A 105 6.45 3.58 -9.92
N ALA A 106 6.84 4.30 -8.87
CA ALA A 106 5.95 4.69 -7.79
C ALA A 106 5.02 5.84 -8.20
N SER A 107 5.58 6.94 -8.73
CA SER A 107 4.82 8.18 -8.97
C SER A 107 3.69 8.02 -9.98
N ALA A 108 3.83 7.13 -10.95
CA ALA A 108 2.75 6.77 -11.87
C ALA A 108 1.44 6.38 -11.17
N THR A 109 1.51 5.88 -9.93
CA THR A 109 0.33 5.49 -9.15
C THR A 109 -0.25 6.62 -8.28
N TYR A 110 0.40 7.78 -8.22
CA TYR A 110 -0.06 8.93 -7.42
C TYR A 110 0.05 10.29 -8.13
N THR A 111 0.28 10.30 -9.45
CA THR A 111 0.37 11.53 -10.26
C THR A 111 -0.55 11.48 -11.47
N ASP A 112 -0.76 12.64 -12.08
CA ASP A 112 -1.48 12.86 -13.34
C ASP A 112 -2.94 12.38 -13.37
N ASN A 113 -3.48 11.95 -12.22
CA ASN A 113 -4.81 11.37 -12.06
C ASN A 113 -5.11 10.19 -13.00
N ILE A 114 -4.08 9.53 -13.55
CA ILE A 114 -4.26 8.40 -14.48
C ILE A 114 -4.81 7.18 -13.74
N LEU A 115 -4.16 6.79 -12.64
CA LEU A 115 -4.68 5.71 -11.81
C LEU A 115 -5.98 6.11 -11.10
N GLU A 116 -6.11 7.39 -10.75
CA GLU A 116 -7.35 7.93 -10.17
C GLU A 116 -8.53 7.69 -11.11
N ASP A 117 -8.40 8.07 -12.38
CA ASP A 117 -9.40 7.83 -13.42
C ASP A 117 -9.80 6.36 -13.51
N PHE A 118 -8.82 5.44 -13.56
CA PHE A 118 -9.09 4.01 -13.71
C PHE A 118 -9.78 3.41 -12.48
N CYS A 119 -9.37 3.79 -11.27
CA CYS A 119 -10.00 3.29 -10.05
C CYS A 119 -11.43 3.80 -9.89
N TYR A 120 -11.69 5.09 -10.20
CA TYR A 120 -13.06 5.63 -10.16
C TYR A 120 -13.94 5.00 -11.23
N LYS A 121 -13.43 4.82 -12.46
CA LYS A 121 -14.19 4.14 -13.51
C LYS A 121 -14.43 2.68 -13.19
N GLY A 122 -13.43 2.00 -12.63
CA GLY A 122 -13.55 0.64 -12.14
C GLY A 122 -14.69 0.54 -11.11
N CYS A 123 -14.72 1.42 -10.11
CA CYS A 123 -15.80 1.43 -9.13
C CYS A 123 -17.18 1.62 -9.76
N GLU A 124 -17.32 2.55 -10.72
CA GLU A 124 -18.56 2.75 -11.48
C GLU A 124 -19.00 1.46 -12.19
N ILE A 125 -18.10 0.81 -12.93
CA ILE A 125 -18.38 -0.46 -13.62
C ILE A 125 -18.76 -1.55 -12.62
N GLY A 126 -18.03 -1.65 -11.50
CA GLY A 126 -18.32 -2.62 -10.44
C GLY A 126 -19.72 -2.44 -9.87
N LEU A 127 -20.13 -1.20 -9.63
CA LEU A 127 -21.47 -0.86 -9.15
C LEU A 127 -22.55 -1.16 -10.18
N ASP A 128 -22.30 -0.89 -11.47
CA ASP A 128 -23.23 -1.25 -12.55
C ASP A 128 -23.52 -2.76 -12.59
N TYR A 129 -22.50 -3.60 -12.41
CA TYR A 129 -22.66 -5.05 -12.31
C TYR A 129 -23.22 -5.53 -10.96
N ALA A 130 -23.27 -4.66 -9.96
CA ALA A 130 -23.82 -4.91 -8.64
C ALA A 130 -25.21 -4.27 -8.44
N ASP A 131 -25.89 -3.90 -9.54
CA ASP A 131 -27.21 -3.24 -9.56
C ASP A 131 -27.25 -1.92 -8.76
N GLY A 132 -26.13 -1.21 -8.70
CA GLY A 132 -25.95 0.02 -7.92
C GLY A 132 -25.81 -0.21 -6.41
N GLU A 133 -25.85 -1.45 -5.95
CA GLU A 133 -25.69 -1.81 -4.54
C GLU A 133 -24.23 -2.16 -4.24
N MET A 134 -23.48 -1.19 -3.70
CA MET A 134 -22.10 -1.38 -3.29
C MET A 134 -21.95 -2.57 -2.33
N ALA A 135 -20.90 -3.37 -2.55
CA ALA A 135 -20.58 -4.58 -1.77
C ALA A 135 -21.69 -5.65 -1.75
N SER A 136 -22.59 -5.68 -2.73
CA SER A 136 -23.70 -6.66 -2.77
C SER A 136 -23.29 -8.04 -3.32
N LEU A 137 -22.21 -8.15 -4.10
CA LEU A 137 -21.75 -9.40 -4.70
C LEU A 137 -20.97 -10.26 -3.70
N LYS A 138 -21.69 -10.87 -2.76
CA LYS A 138 -21.17 -11.77 -1.71
C LYS A 138 -21.95 -13.09 -1.69
N GLY A 139 -21.39 -14.11 -1.04
CA GLY A 139 -22.06 -15.41 -0.86
C GLY A 139 -22.48 -16.03 -2.19
N ASP A 140 -23.74 -16.42 -2.32
CA ASP A 140 -24.29 -17.08 -3.52
C ASP A 140 -24.24 -16.21 -4.79
N LYS A 141 -24.13 -14.88 -4.65
CA LYS A 141 -24.00 -13.95 -5.78
C LYS A 141 -22.59 -13.90 -6.36
N LEU A 142 -21.58 -14.34 -5.59
CA LEU A 142 -20.18 -14.28 -6.00
C LEU A 142 -19.79 -15.52 -6.81
N ASN A 143 -19.52 -15.34 -8.10
CA ASN A 143 -19.10 -16.42 -9.00
C ASN A 143 -18.13 -15.91 -10.08
N MET A 144 -17.48 -16.84 -10.80
CA MET A 144 -16.49 -16.48 -11.81
C MET A 144 -17.10 -15.73 -13.01
N ASP A 145 -18.35 -16.01 -13.39
CA ASP A 145 -18.98 -15.39 -14.55
C ASP A 145 -19.20 -13.88 -14.34
N ILE A 146 -19.67 -13.47 -13.15
CA ILE A 146 -19.85 -12.05 -12.85
C ILE A 146 -18.51 -11.33 -12.66
N LEU A 147 -17.53 -11.99 -12.02
CA LEU A 147 -16.18 -11.44 -11.88
C LEU A 147 -15.53 -11.23 -13.24
N GLU A 148 -15.57 -12.23 -14.14
CA GLU A 148 -14.98 -12.12 -15.47
C GLU A 148 -15.58 -10.96 -16.27
N LYS A 149 -16.90 -10.76 -16.20
CA LYS A 149 -17.57 -9.63 -16.88
C LYS A 149 -17.07 -8.27 -16.37
N ILE A 150 -17.02 -8.09 -15.04
CA ILE A 150 -16.51 -6.86 -14.41
C ILE A 150 -15.06 -6.60 -14.84
N ILE A 151 -14.21 -7.62 -14.70
CA ILE A 151 -12.77 -7.50 -14.95
C ILE A 151 -12.51 -7.17 -16.42
N ARG A 152 -13.15 -7.87 -17.36
CA ARG A 152 -12.95 -7.62 -18.79
C ARG A 152 -13.44 -6.24 -19.22
N ALA A 153 -14.54 -5.76 -18.65
CA ALA A 153 -15.07 -4.44 -18.96
C ALA A 153 -14.10 -3.32 -18.53
N GLU A 154 -13.62 -3.38 -17.28
CA GLU A 154 -12.68 -2.37 -16.76
C GLU A 154 -11.29 -2.49 -17.41
N ASN A 155 -10.81 -3.71 -17.67
CA ASN A 155 -9.51 -3.88 -18.32
C ASN A 155 -9.52 -3.31 -19.75
N ASP A 156 -10.63 -3.49 -20.48
CA ASP A 156 -10.81 -2.87 -21.80
C ASP A 156 -10.82 -1.34 -21.69
N TYR A 157 -11.51 -0.77 -20.69
CA TYR A 157 -11.52 0.67 -20.44
C TYR A 157 -10.12 1.23 -20.20
N ALA A 158 -9.41 0.72 -19.19
CA ALA A 158 -8.11 1.24 -18.78
C ALA A 158 -7.05 1.11 -19.89
N LEU A 159 -7.04 -0.01 -20.61
CA LEU A 159 -6.12 -0.21 -21.74
C LEU A 159 -6.47 0.67 -22.93
N THR A 160 -7.76 0.88 -23.18
CA THR A 160 -8.22 1.84 -24.20
C THR A 160 -7.77 3.26 -23.88
N GLN A 161 -7.71 3.68 -22.62
CA GLN A 161 -7.23 5.03 -22.29
C GLN A 161 -5.77 5.25 -22.73
N TYR A 162 -4.90 4.26 -22.55
CA TYR A 162 -3.52 4.34 -23.03
C TYR A 162 -3.41 4.39 -24.56
N GLU A 163 -4.32 3.70 -25.26
CA GLU A 163 -4.32 3.62 -26.73
C GLU A 163 -4.95 4.86 -27.38
N ALA A 164 -6.07 5.32 -26.84
CA ALA A 164 -6.87 6.43 -27.36
C ALA A 164 -6.29 7.80 -27.00
N TYR A 165 -5.60 7.90 -25.85
CA TYR A 165 -4.94 9.12 -25.39
C TYR A 165 -3.43 8.90 -25.24
N PRO A 166 -2.65 9.01 -26.33
CA PRO A 166 -1.23 8.69 -26.33
C PRO A 166 -0.40 9.46 -25.28
N THR A 167 -0.83 10.65 -24.86
CA THR A 167 -0.17 11.40 -23.78
C THR A 167 -0.23 10.68 -22.44
N VAL A 168 -1.29 9.90 -22.19
CA VAL A 168 -1.42 9.05 -20.98
C VAL A 168 -0.37 7.93 -21.03
N ALA A 169 -0.20 7.29 -22.20
CA ALA A 169 0.86 6.30 -22.39
C ALA A 169 2.27 6.91 -22.41
N GLU A 170 2.41 8.19 -22.79
CA GLU A 170 3.68 8.93 -22.72
C GLU A 170 4.08 9.25 -21.28
N SER A 171 3.14 9.71 -20.44
CA SER A 171 3.36 9.83 -18.98
C SER A 171 3.72 8.47 -18.39
N HIS A 172 2.95 7.44 -18.71
CA HIS A 172 3.21 6.06 -18.29
C HIS A 172 4.00 5.28 -19.36
N PHE A 173 5.15 5.82 -19.77
CA PHE A 173 5.98 5.25 -20.85
C PHE A 173 6.43 3.81 -20.56
N GLY A 174 6.63 3.46 -19.29
CA GLY A 174 6.99 2.11 -18.86
C GLY A 174 5.78 1.18 -18.83
N GLY A 175 5.88 0.02 -19.50
CA GLY A 175 4.77 -0.95 -19.53
C GLY A 175 4.32 -1.45 -18.15
N SER A 176 5.24 -1.56 -17.20
CA SER A 176 4.93 -2.00 -15.83
C SER A 176 3.96 -1.08 -15.09
N VAL A 177 4.07 0.24 -15.26
CA VAL A 177 3.13 1.14 -14.58
C VAL A 177 1.77 1.13 -15.27
N ARG A 178 1.72 0.88 -16.58
CA ARG A 178 0.45 0.64 -17.29
C ARG A 178 -0.23 -0.63 -16.80
N ALA A 179 0.54 -1.70 -16.67
CA ALA A 179 0.10 -2.99 -16.13
C ALA A 179 -0.40 -2.88 -14.68
N CYS A 180 0.35 -2.16 -13.84
CA CYS A 180 -0.02 -1.86 -12.46
C CYS A 180 -1.37 -1.13 -12.40
N CYS A 181 -1.51 -0.05 -13.18
CA CYS A 181 -2.69 0.80 -13.08
C CYS A 181 -3.95 0.15 -13.68
N ALA A 182 -3.83 -0.56 -14.82
CA ALA A 182 -4.98 -1.27 -15.40
C ALA A 182 -5.50 -2.38 -14.46
N ALA A 183 -4.58 -3.12 -13.84
CA ALA A 183 -4.95 -4.17 -12.89
C ALA A 183 -5.50 -3.60 -11.57
N ALA A 184 -5.02 -2.44 -11.14
CA ALA A 184 -5.59 -1.71 -10.02
C ALA A 184 -7.03 -1.24 -10.32
N GLY A 185 -7.31 -0.68 -11.49
CA GLY A 185 -8.68 -0.34 -11.92
C GLY A 185 -9.61 -1.55 -11.87
N CYS A 186 -9.18 -2.69 -12.45
CA CYS A 186 -9.93 -3.95 -12.40
C CYS A 186 -10.19 -4.43 -10.96
N GLY A 187 -9.17 -4.34 -10.11
CA GLY A 187 -9.30 -4.66 -8.69
C GLY A 187 -10.28 -3.73 -7.97
N SER A 188 -10.29 -2.44 -8.29
CA SER A 188 -11.20 -1.42 -7.74
C SER A 188 -12.65 -1.74 -8.09
N ALA A 189 -12.88 -2.17 -9.34
CA ALA A 189 -14.20 -2.61 -9.80
C ALA A 189 -14.73 -3.78 -8.97
N VAL A 190 -13.90 -4.81 -8.78
CA VAL A 190 -14.28 -5.96 -7.96
C VAL A 190 -14.39 -5.59 -6.48
N ALA A 191 -13.55 -4.69 -5.98
CA ALA A 191 -13.60 -4.18 -4.61
C ALA A 191 -14.94 -3.47 -4.32
N CYS A 192 -15.36 -2.54 -5.17
CA CYS A 192 -16.64 -1.84 -5.02
C CYS A 192 -17.85 -2.78 -5.18
N ALA A 193 -17.79 -3.73 -6.10
CA ALA A 193 -18.90 -4.67 -6.32
C ALA A 193 -19.06 -5.68 -5.16
N THR A 194 -17.95 -6.14 -4.57
CA THR A 194 -17.96 -7.26 -3.61
C THR A 194 -17.75 -6.83 -2.16
N GLY A 195 -17.08 -5.71 -1.91
CA GLY A 195 -16.58 -5.33 -0.58
C GLY A 195 -15.70 -6.42 0.04
N LEU A 196 -14.93 -7.15 -0.77
CA LEU A 196 -14.08 -8.27 -0.35
C LEU A 196 -12.70 -8.14 -1.02
N THR A 197 -11.65 -8.42 -0.26
CA THR A 197 -10.26 -8.28 -0.74
C THR A 197 -9.83 -9.44 -1.63
N GLN A 198 -10.09 -10.70 -1.24
CA GLN A 198 -9.60 -11.88 -1.95
C GLN A 198 -10.04 -11.95 -3.43
N PRO A 199 -11.30 -11.62 -3.80
CA PRO A 199 -11.72 -11.61 -5.21
C PRO A 199 -10.96 -10.61 -6.09
N THR A 200 -10.41 -9.53 -5.50
CA THR A 200 -9.60 -8.56 -6.25
C THR A 200 -8.29 -9.18 -6.76
N LEU A 201 -7.79 -10.27 -6.16
CA LEU A 201 -6.65 -11.02 -6.70
C LEU A 201 -7.03 -11.77 -7.99
N SER A 202 -8.28 -12.22 -8.12
CA SER A 202 -8.78 -12.78 -9.38
C SER A 202 -8.85 -11.71 -10.46
N ALA A 203 -9.26 -10.50 -10.09
CA ALA A 203 -9.23 -9.33 -10.98
C ALA A 203 -7.81 -8.98 -11.43
N TRP A 204 -6.87 -8.96 -10.49
CA TRP A 204 -5.47 -8.71 -10.79
C TRP A 204 -4.94 -9.72 -11.80
N SER A 205 -5.11 -11.02 -11.54
CA SER A 205 -4.59 -12.06 -12.42
C SER A 205 -5.17 -11.98 -13.83
N LEU A 206 -6.49 -11.84 -13.98
CA LEU A 206 -7.12 -11.79 -15.29
C LEU A 206 -6.81 -10.49 -16.03
N SER A 207 -6.65 -9.36 -15.32
CA SER A 207 -6.20 -8.11 -15.93
C SER A 207 -4.79 -8.24 -16.51
N GLN A 208 -3.83 -8.79 -15.75
CA GLN A 208 -2.44 -8.94 -16.20
C GLN A 208 -2.34 -9.87 -17.43
N LEU A 209 -3.02 -11.02 -17.39
CA LEU A 209 -3.06 -11.95 -18.53
C LEU A 209 -3.74 -11.34 -19.75
N GLY A 210 -4.88 -10.68 -19.55
CA GLY A 210 -5.63 -10.00 -20.61
C GLY A 210 -4.88 -8.82 -21.22
N HIS A 211 -4.11 -8.08 -20.41
CA HIS A 211 -3.23 -7.01 -20.88
C HIS A 211 -2.14 -7.59 -21.78
N TYR A 212 -1.46 -8.65 -21.34
CA TYR A 212 -0.43 -9.30 -22.14
C TYR A 212 -0.99 -9.75 -23.50
N GLU A 213 -2.15 -10.41 -23.48
CA GLU A 213 -2.81 -10.88 -24.70
C GLU A 213 -3.23 -9.73 -25.63
N ARG A 214 -3.83 -8.66 -25.10
CA ARG A 214 -4.30 -7.52 -25.91
C ARG A 214 -3.15 -6.75 -26.56
N VAL A 215 -2.12 -6.42 -25.77
CA VAL A 215 -1.11 -5.42 -26.17
C VAL A 215 0.19 -6.08 -26.68
N GLY A 216 0.33 -7.41 -26.51
CA GLY A 216 1.53 -8.15 -26.91
C GLY A 216 2.78 -7.82 -26.07
N ARG A 217 2.60 -7.16 -24.93
CA ARG A 217 3.63 -6.79 -23.94
C ARG A 217 2.97 -6.50 -22.59
N LEU A 218 3.78 -6.50 -21.54
CA LEU A 218 3.32 -6.15 -20.19
C LEU A 218 4.31 -5.19 -19.49
N GLY A 219 5.18 -5.71 -18.63
CA GLY A 219 6.15 -4.92 -17.85
C GLY A 219 7.62 -5.20 -18.19
N PHE A 220 8.51 -4.80 -17.27
CA PHE A 220 9.93 -5.12 -17.32
C PHE A 220 10.19 -6.63 -17.17
N TYR A 221 11.44 -7.06 -17.37
CA TYR A 221 11.84 -8.45 -17.20
C TYR A 221 11.54 -8.95 -15.78
N GLY A 222 10.62 -9.90 -15.65
CA GLY A 222 10.24 -10.49 -14.36
C GLY A 222 9.25 -9.65 -13.57
N TYR A 223 8.68 -8.60 -14.17
CA TYR A 223 7.53 -7.87 -13.61
C TYR A 223 6.43 -8.86 -13.20
N ASP A 224 6.09 -9.78 -14.09
CA ASP A 224 4.96 -10.68 -13.99
C ASP A 224 5.21 -11.95 -13.18
N LEU A 225 6.31 -12.04 -12.43
CA LEU A 225 6.57 -13.19 -11.56
C LEU A 225 5.38 -13.49 -10.65
N GLN A 226 4.90 -12.49 -9.92
CA GLN A 226 3.76 -12.64 -9.03
C GLN A 226 2.44 -12.71 -9.80
N ASP A 227 2.35 -12.05 -10.95
CA ASP A 227 1.14 -12.01 -11.77
C ASP A 227 0.79 -13.41 -12.30
N GLN A 228 1.78 -14.14 -12.80
CA GLN A 228 1.63 -15.55 -13.21
C GLN A 228 1.29 -16.47 -12.03
N CYS A 229 1.72 -16.11 -10.80
CA CYS A 229 1.38 -16.85 -9.60
C CYS A 229 0.01 -16.48 -9.02
N THR A 230 -0.60 -15.36 -9.44
CA THR A 230 -1.73 -14.76 -8.71
C THR A 230 -2.96 -15.66 -8.76
N ALA A 231 -3.31 -16.24 -9.92
CA ALA A 231 -4.45 -17.17 -10.00
C ALA A 231 -4.29 -18.36 -9.03
N CYS A 232 -3.11 -19.00 -9.03
CA CYS A 232 -2.82 -20.13 -8.15
C CYS A 232 -2.86 -19.74 -6.66
N GLY A 233 -2.16 -18.65 -6.30
CA GLY A 233 -2.07 -18.17 -4.94
C GLY A 233 -3.33 -17.48 -4.41
N SER A 234 -4.32 -17.18 -5.25
CA SER A 234 -5.53 -16.43 -4.85
C SER A 234 -6.35 -17.18 -3.82
N TYR A 235 -6.53 -18.49 -4.00
CA TYR A 235 -7.33 -19.33 -3.09
C TYR A 235 -6.57 -20.56 -2.60
N SER A 236 -5.24 -20.57 -2.79
CA SER A 236 -4.38 -21.59 -2.21
C SER A 236 -4.42 -21.52 -0.68
N TYR A 237 -4.26 -22.69 -0.06
CA TYR A 237 -4.11 -22.87 1.38
C TYR A 237 -2.82 -23.64 1.70
N GLN A 238 -1.92 -23.77 0.71
CA GLN A 238 -0.61 -24.41 0.92
C GLN A 238 0.29 -23.51 1.78
N SER A 239 1.37 -24.11 2.31
CA SER A 239 2.28 -23.54 3.32
C SER A 239 2.57 -22.04 3.17
N ASP A 240 3.17 -21.67 2.04
CA ASP A 240 3.70 -20.33 1.75
C ASP A 240 3.09 -19.75 0.46
N GLU A 241 2.13 -20.45 -0.15
CA GLU A 241 1.36 -19.95 -1.29
C GLU A 241 0.06 -19.25 -0.87
N GLY A 242 -0.55 -19.67 0.24
CA GLY A 242 -1.89 -19.22 0.61
C GLY A 242 -1.90 -18.29 1.81
N MET A 243 -2.42 -17.07 1.63
CA MET A 243 -2.83 -16.21 2.76
C MET A 243 -3.84 -15.12 2.34
N PRO A 244 -4.69 -14.62 3.26
CA PRO A 244 -5.58 -13.49 3.01
C PRO A 244 -4.83 -12.25 2.54
N PHE A 245 -5.43 -11.48 1.64
CA PHE A 245 -4.74 -10.40 0.94
C PHE A 245 -4.24 -9.30 1.88
N GLU A 246 -5.03 -8.90 2.87
CA GLU A 246 -4.71 -7.88 3.87
C GLU A 246 -3.42 -8.22 4.64
N MET A 247 -3.16 -9.51 4.83
CA MET A 247 -2.03 -10.03 5.59
C MET A 247 -0.76 -10.18 4.73
N ARG A 248 -0.88 -10.13 3.40
CA ARG A 248 0.27 -10.20 2.49
C ARG A 248 1.15 -8.95 2.64
N GLY A 249 2.33 -9.03 2.04
CA GLY A 249 3.29 -7.95 1.91
C GLY A 249 4.54 -8.46 1.22
N VAL A 250 5.61 -7.66 1.18
CA VAL A 250 6.85 -7.99 0.45
C VAL A 250 7.69 -9.13 1.05
N ASN A 251 7.15 -9.86 2.03
CA ASN A 251 7.72 -11.14 2.46
C ASN A 251 6.90 -12.36 2.03
N TYR A 252 5.68 -12.18 1.50
CA TYR A 252 4.98 -13.23 0.77
C TYR A 252 5.81 -13.60 -0.47
N PRO A 253 6.09 -14.89 -0.75
CA PRO A 253 7.27 -15.28 -1.53
C PRO A 253 7.39 -14.63 -2.90
N ASN A 254 6.31 -14.63 -3.68
CA ASN A 254 6.31 -14.06 -5.03
C ASN A 254 6.19 -12.51 -5.06
N TYR A 255 5.79 -11.87 -3.95
CA TYR A 255 5.73 -10.39 -3.83
C TYR A 255 7.07 -9.75 -3.46
N ALA A 256 8.10 -10.56 -3.18
CA ALA A 256 9.26 -10.10 -2.45
C ALA A 256 10.33 -9.36 -3.28
N MET A 257 10.08 -9.05 -4.55
CA MET A 257 11.14 -8.62 -5.48
C MET A 257 10.78 -7.47 -6.43
N ASN A 258 9.50 -7.27 -6.76
CA ASN A 258 9.13 -6.47 -7.93
C ASN A 258 8.33 -5.22 -7.56
N VAL A 259 8.70 -4.09 -8.17
CA VAL A 259 7.97 -2.82 -8.13
C VAL A 259 6.66 -2.88 -8.94
N GLY A 260 5.77 -1.91 -8.76
CA GLY A 260 4.55 -1.76 -9.55
C GLY A 260 3.43 -2.74 -9.17
N HIS A 261 3.41 -3.17 -7.91
CA HIS A 261 2.38 -4.10 -7.41
C HIS A 261 1.90 -3.69 -6.02
N GLN A 262 2.84 -3.57 -5.08
CA GLN A 262 2.51 -3.31 -3.67
C GLN A 262 1.82 -1.97 -3.46
N SER A 263 2.12 -0.98 -4.32
CA SER A 263 1.37 0.26 -4.44
C SER A 263 -0.12 -0.01 -4.62
N ALA A 264 -0.51 -0.61 -5.74
CA ALA A 264 -1.89 -0.98 -6.06
C ALA A 264 -2.53 -1.88 -5.00
N TYR A 265 -1.80 -2.90 -4.52
CA TYR A 265 -2.32 -3.81 -3.50
C TYR A 265 -2.66 -3.10 -2.19
N GLY A 266 -1.86 -2.12 -1.78
CA GLY A 266 -2.18 -1.26 -0.63
C GLY A 266 -3.50 -0.52 -0.82
N GLY A 267 -3.83 -0.14 -2.05
CA GLY A 267 -5.12 0.42 -2.43
C GLY A 267 -6.25 -0.58 -2.36
N LEU A 268 -6.15 -1.70 -3.09
CA LEU A 268 -7.22 -2.69 -3.22
C LEU A 268 -7.70 -3.22 -1.87
N VAL A 269 -6.77 -3.47 -0.93
CA VAL A 269 -7.16 -3.88 0.43
C VAL A 269 -7.91 -2.76 1.17
N ALA A 270 -7.56 -1.50 0.94
CA ALA A 270 -8.21 -0.35 1.56
C ALA A 270 -9.61 -0.10 0.99
N GLY A 271 -9.78 -0.19 -0.33
CA GLY A 271 -11.04 0.10 -1.00
C GLY A 271 -12.08 -0.96 -0.77
N ALA A 272 -11.72 -2.25 -0.79
CA ALA A 272 -12.65 -3.33 -0.49
C ALA A 272 -13.27 -3.18 0.90
N HIS A 273 -12.46 -2.84 1.92
CA HIS A 273 -12.96 -2.59 3.27
C HIS A 273 -13.77 -1.30 3.39
N CYS A 274 -13.36 -0.22 2.72
CA CYS A 274 -14.13 1.03 2.72
C CYS A 274 -15.49 0.85 2.03
N ALA A 275 -15.54 0.16 0.89
CA ALA A 275 -16.76 -0.22 0.20
C ALA A 275 -17.64 -1.16 1.05
N ASN A 276 -17.04 -1.95 1.94
CA ASN A 276 -17.75 -2.79 2.92
C ASN A 276 -18.16 -2.03 4.20
N HIS A 277 -17.90 -0.72 4.27
CA HIS A 277 -18.14 0.13 5.45
C HIS A 277 -17.37 -0.30 6.71
N ASP A 278 -16.19 -0.89 6.53
CA ASP A 278 -15.29 -1.24 7.63
C ASP A 278 -14.43 -0.04 8.03
N ALA A 279 -14.26 0.18 9.35
CA ALA A 279 -13.47 1.31 9.87
C ALA A 279 -11.95 1.08 9.79
N TRP A 280 -11.50 -0.16 9.57
CA TRP A 280 -10.09 -0.56 9.42
C TRP A 280 -9.98 -1.74 8.46
N VAL A 281 -8.76 -2.03 8.02
CA VAL A 281 -8.42 -3.16 7.14
C VAL A 281 -7.94 -4.36 7.96
N LEU A 282 -6.90 -4.19 8.77
CA LEU A 282 -6.25 -5.32 9.46
C LEU A 282 -6.12 -5.14 10.97
N SER A 283 -5.86 -3.92 11.44
CA SER A 283 -5.56 -3.64 12.84
C SER A 283 -6.26 -2.37 13.34
N PRO A 284 -7.28 -2.51 14.21
CA PRO A 284 -7.91 -1.34 14.83
C PRO A 284 -6.92 -0.55 15.72
N LEU A 285 -5.90 -1.22 16.28
CA LEU A 285 -4.87 -0.56 17.10
C LEU A 285 -4.04 0.41 16.27
N TRP A 286 -3.57 -0.01 15.09
CA TRP A 286 -2.80 0.86 14.20
C TRP A 286 -3.66 1.92 13.54
N LYS A 287 -4.92 1.60 13.19
CA LYS A 287 -5.88 2.59 12.70
C LYS A 287 -6.03 3.76 13.68
N VAL A 288 -6.22 3.45 14.96
CA VAL A 288 -6.34 4.48 16.01
C VAL A 288 -5.00 5.19 16.25
N ALA A 289 -3.88 4.47 16.31
CA ALA A 289 -2.57 5.07 16.55
C ALA A 289 -2.20 6.12 15.47
N PHE A 290 -2.49 5.82 14.20
CA PHE A 290 -2.22 6.75 13.10
C PHE A 290 -3.26 7.86 12.93
N ALA A 291 -4.35 7.86 13.70
CA ALA A 291 -5.27 8.99 13.79
C ALA A 291 -4.69 10.19 14.56
N ASP A 292 -3.53 10.03 15.21
CA ASP A 292 -2.86 11.06 16.01
C ASP A 292 -2.44 12.29 15.20
N ARG A 293 -3.12 13.41 15.43
CA ARG A 293 -2.89 14.68 14.72
C ARG A 293 -1.58 15.38 15.09
N ASP A 294 -0.90 14.93 16.14
CA ASP A 294 0.42 15.45 16.51
C ASP A 294 1.56 14.84 15.67
N LEU A 295 1.27 13.81 14.87
CA LEU A 295 2.23 13.26 13.91
C LEU A 295 2.67 14.33 12.88
N PRO A 296 3.98 14.41 12.54
CA PRO A 296 4.45 15.50 11.67
C PRO A 296 3.89 15.46 10.24
N PHE A 297 3.79 14.26 9.66
CA PHE A 297 3.27 14.03 8.31
C PHE A 297 1.76 13.81 8.35
N ASP A 298 0.99 14.58 7.56
CA ASP A 298 -0.47 14.42 7.52
C ASP A 298 -0.88 13.16 6.75
N ARG A 299 -1.39 12.18 7.49
CA ARG A 299 -1.82 10.89 6.95
C ARG A 299 -3.21 10.91 6.31
N GLY A 300 -3.88 12.06 6.24
CA GLY A 300 -5.18 12.23 5.58
C GLY A 300 -5.12 12.89 4.19
N TYR A 301 -3.97 13.46 3.83
CA TYR A 301 -3.74 14.20 2.58
C TYR A 301 -2.34 13.90 2.02
N VAL A 302 -2.04 12.63 1.79
CA VAL A 302 -0.71 12.10 1.49
C VAL A 302 -0.10 12.74 0.24
N THR A 303 -0.85 12.78 -0.87
CA THR A 303 -0.35 13.36 -2.14
C THR A 303 -0.09 14.86 -2.04
N ARG A 304 -0.87 15.58 -1.22
CA ARG A 304 -0.63 17.00 -0.91
C ARG A 304 0.67 17.19 -0.14
N GLU A 305 0.93 16.37 0.88
CA GLU A 305 2.18 16.43 1.65
C GLU A 305 3.38 16.14 0.74
N TYR A 306 3.26 15.19 -0.20
CA TYR A 306 4.30 14.94 -1.21
C TYR A 306 4.53 16.14 -2.12
N GLY A 307 3.46 16.81 -2.58
CA GLY A 307 3.56 18.04 -3.37
C GLY A 307 4.30 19.17 -2.63
N LEU A 308 3.99 19.37 -1.34
CA LEU A 308 4.72 20.33 -0.49
C LEU A 308 6.21 19.96 -0.37
N GLY A 309 6.51 18.67 -0.20
CA GLY A 309 7.89 18.17 -0.15
C GLY A 309 8.64 18.43 -1.46
N ALA A 310 8.01 18.14 -2.60
CA ALA A 310 8.59 18.33 -3.93
C ALA A 310 8.97 19.80 -4.19
N ASN A 311 8.12 20.74 -3.77
CA ASN A 311 8.35 22.18 -3.92
C ASN A 311 9.22 22.79 -2.81
N ARG A 312 9.70 21.98 -1.85
CA ARG A 312 10.49 22.43 -0.68
C ARG A 312 9.73 23.39 0.23
N GLU A 313 8.41 23.24 0.29
CA GLU A 313 7.49 24.02 1.13
C GLU A 313 7.09 23.24 2.40
N PHE A 314 7.53 21.98 2.52
CA PHE A 314 7.26 21.14 3.68
C PHE A 314 8.02 21.60 4.93
N CYS A 315 7.28 22.01 5.96
CA CYS A 315 7.82 22.56 7.21
C CYS A 315 7.72 21.61 8.41
N LYS A 316 7.37 20.34 8.19
CA LYS A 316 7.10 19.37 9.26
C LYS A 316 8.17 18.28 9.39
N VAL A 317 9.35 18.47 8.80
CA VAL A 317 10.46 17.53 8.99
C VAL A 317 10.94 17.57 10.44
N ALA A 318 11.22 16.39 11.01
CA ALA A 318 11.75 16.25 12.37
C ALA A 318 13.12 15.56 12.34
N GLY A 319 13.94 15.81 13.36
CA GLY A 319 15.26 15.17 13.49
C GLY A 319 16.41 15.88 12.77
N GLU A 320 16.21 17.11 12.29
CA GLU A 320 17.29 17.96 11.81
C GLU A 320 18.33 18.24 12.92
N ARG A 321 19.56 18.57 12.52
CA ARG A 321 20.73 18.76 13.42
C ARG A 321 21.35 20.14 13.31
N ASP A 322 20.67 21.08 12.66
CA ASP A 322 21.10 22.46 12.46
C ASP A 322 21.44 23.18 13.78
N LEU A 323 20.71 22.87 14.86
CA LEU A 323 20.94 23.45 16.20
C LEU A 323 22.31 23.11 16.82
N ILE A 324 23.00 22.07 16.36
CA ILE A 324 24.23 21.54 16.99
C ILE A 324 25.42 21.50 16.01
N ILE A 325 25.35 22.22 14.90
CA ILE A 325 26.43 22.28 13.91
C ILE A 325 26.85 23.73 13.63
N ALA A 326 28.11 23.90 13.21
CA ALA A 326 28.67 25.20 12.82
C ALA A 326 28.76 25.37 11.29
N GLY A 327 28.29 24.40 10.52
CA GLY A 327 28.41 24.37 9.06
C GLY A 327 28.01 23.01 8.49
N TYR A 328 28.04 22.90 7.16
CA TYR A 328 27.68 21.67 6.44
C TYR A 328 28.88 21.15 5.66
N TYR A 329 28.99 19.83 5.53
CA TYR A 329 30.03 19.21 4.69
C TYR A 329 29.99 19.77 3.26
N GLY A 330 31.15 20.14 2.72
CA GLY A 330 31.28 20.70 1.37
C GLY A 330 30.75 22.12 1.20
N ARG A 331 30.41 22.84 2.30
CA ARG A 331 29.92 24.22 2.27
C ARG A 331 30.75 25.09 3.22
N GLU A 332 31.46 26.06 2.66
CA GLU A 332 32.36 26.94 3.40
C GLU A 332 31.61 27.77 4.46
N PRO A 333 32.09 27.83 5.72
CA PRO A 333 31.57 28.77 6.72
C PRO A 333 31.98 30.22 6.39
N GLY A 334 31.11 31.18 6.69
CA GLY A 334 31.40 32.61 6.49
C GLY A 334 30.12 33.45 6.44
N ALA A 335 30.24 34.75 6.70
CA ALA A 335 29.15 35.68 6.42
C ALA A 335 28.91 35.73 4.90
N ARG A 336 27.64 35.72 4.49
CA ARG A 336 27.26 35.95 3.09
C ARG A 336 27.43 37.41 2.72
#